data_AF-A0A1Q7IEX5-F1
#
_entry.id   AF-A0A1Q7IEX5-F1
#
_cell.length_a   1.000
_cell.length_b   1.000
_cell.length_c   1.000
_cell.angle_alpha   90.00
_cell.angle_beta   90.00
_cell.angle_gamma   90.00
#
_symmetry.space_group_name_H-M   'P 1'
#
loop_
_entity.id
_entity.type
_entity.pdbx_description
1 polymer ?
#
loop_
_entity_poly.entity_id
_entity_poly.type
_entity_poly.pdbx_seq_one_letter_code
_entity_poly.pdbx_strand_id
1 'polypeptide(L)'
;MLHTSTPQSLQNTTEAVAKERRRTILVISLVIIETTLVMLALVPPQLWTRLLPNSTSAAVNGPFPPVIAPFITILLYLLPTIIGFLCFSWQQALLYATLPAWIGLGVFLVAATFKVGPFYLLSPDHVTANLSLLELFAALGALGWLGRHLIKLK
;
A
#
# COMPACT_ATOMS: atom_id res chain seq x y z
N MET A 1 -4.34 -49.50 -31.28
CA MET A 1 -4.60 -48.05 -31.09
C MET A 1 -4.45 -47.74 -29.60
N LEU A 2 -3.27 -47.28 -29.18
CA LEU A 2 -3.03 -46.84 -27.80
C LEU A 2 -3.56 -45.40 -27.69
N HIS A 3 -4.69 -45.23 -27.02
CA HIS A 3 -5.18 -43.91 -26.61
C HIS A 3 -4.26 -43.39 -25.50
N THR A 4 -3.35 -42.49 -25.86
CA THR A 4 -2.53 -41.70 -24.94
C THR A 4 -3.41 -40.69 -24.22
N SER A 5 -4.18 -41.14 -23.22
CA SER A 5 -4.97 -40.27 -22.35
C SER A 5 -4.12 -39.72 -21.22
N THR A 6 -3.25 -38.78 -21.54
CA THR A 6 -2.69 -37.81 -20.59
C THR A 6 -2.32 -36.54 -21.38
N PRO A 7 -2.58 -35.29 -20.92
CA PRO A 7 -3.03 -34.89 -19.59
C PRO A 7 -3.78 -33.52 -19.52
N GLN A 8 -5.10 -33.46 -19.72
CA GLN A 8 -5.86 -32.22 -19.44
C GLN A 8 -5.69 -31.74 -17.99
N SER A 9 -5.46 -32.66 -17.04
CA SER A 9 -5.20 -32.35 -15.63
C SER A 9 -3.89 -31.61 -15.40
N LEU A 10 -2.78 -31.96 -16.08
CA LEU A 10 -1.48 -31.29 -15.97
C LEU A 10 -1.48 -29.91 -16.64
N GLN A 11 -2.23 -29.76 -17.74
CA GLN A 11 -2.36 -28.49 -18.43
C GLN A 11 -3.10 -27.47 -17.56
N ASN A 12 -4.22 -27.88 -16.95
CA ASN A 12 -4.99 -27.06 -16.02
C ASN A 12 -4.20 -26.66 -14.75
N THR A 13 -3.32 -27.54 -14.25
CA THR A 13 -2.48 -27.20 -13.08
C THR A 13 -1.42 -26.17 -13.42
N THR A 14 -0.79 -26.29 -14.60
CA THR A 14 0.29 -25.38 -15.03
C THR A 14 -0.24 -23.96 -15.23
N GLU A 15 -1.43 -23.82 -15.83
CA GLU A 15 -2.09 -22.52 -16.00
C GLU A 15 -2.53 -21.89 -14.67
N ALA A 16 -3.06 -22.70 -13.75
CA ALA A 16 -3.46 -22.23 -12.41
C ALA A 16 -2.25 -21.68 -11.63
N VAL A 17 -1.13 -22.40 -11.64
CA VAL A 17 0.12 -21.98 -10.98
C VAL A 17 0.67 -20.69 -11.62
N ALA A 18 0.66 -20.59 -12.94
CA ALA A 18 1.12 -19.38 -13.63
C ALA A 18 0.24 -18.16 -13.31
N LYS A 19 -1.09 -18.33 -13.24
CA LYS A 19 -2.03 -17.28 -12.87
C LYS A 19 -1.86 -16.81 -11.43
N GLU A 20 -1.66 -17.75 -10.51
CA GLU A 20 -1.38 -17.44 -9.11
C GLU A 20 -0.07 -16.66 -8.97
N ARG A 21 1.00 -17.11 -9.63
CA ARG A 21 2.29 -16.42 -9.63
C ARG A 21 2.18 -15.00 -10.17
N ARG A 22 1.48 -14.79 -11.29
CA ARG A 22 1.23 -13.44 -11.85
C ARG A 22 0.49 -12.56 -10.86
N ARG A 23 -0.54 -13.07 -10.19
CA ARG A 23 -1.29 -12.32 -9.17
C ARG A 23 -0.38 -11.91 -8.02
N THR A 24 0.45 -12.82 -7.52
CA THR A 24 1.41 -12.53 -6.44
C THR A 24 2.40 -11.46 -6.85
N ILE A 25 2.97 -11.54 -8.06
CA ILE A 25 3.88 -10.51 -8.58
C ILE A 25 3.18 -9.14 -8.63
N LEU A 26 1.94 -9.08 -9.14
CA LEU A 26 1.18 -7.84 -9.20
C LEU A 26 0.93 -7.24 -7.82
N VAL A 27 0.53 -8.05 -6.83
CA VAL A 27 0.33 -7.59 -5.45
C VAL A 27 1.64 -7.03 -4.88
N ILE A 28 2.75 -7.74 -5.04
CA ILE A 28 4.06 -7.27 -4.56
C ILE A 28 4.45 -5.95 -5.22
N SER A 29 4.27 -5.82 -6.55
CA SER A 29 4.55 -4.58 -7.26
C SER A 29 3.70 -3.41 -6.75
N LEU A 30 2.39 -3.64 -6.52
CA LEU A 30 1.50 -2.62 -5.96
C LEU A 30 1.91 -2.22 -4.54
N VAL A 31 2.31 -3.18 -3.70
CA VAL A 31 2.82 -2.91 -2.35
C VAL A 31 4.09 -2.05 -2.39
N ILE A 32 5.01 -2.32 -3.32
CA ILE A 32 6.24 -1.52 -3.48
C ILE A 32 5.91 -0.09 -3.94
N ILE A 33 5.01 0.06 -4.91
CA ILE A 33 4.56 1.37 -5.39
C ILE A 33 3.92 2.15 -4.24
N GLU A 34 2.98 1.54 -3.53
CA GLU A 34 2.29 2.16 -2.39
C GLU A 34 3.27 2.52 -1.28
N THR A 35 4.23 1.65 -0.97
CA THR A 35 5.28 1.92 0.03
C THR A 35 6.08 3.16 -0.35
N THR A 36 6.46 3.30 -1.63
CA THR A 36 7.19 4.47 -2.12
C THR A 36 6.34 5.73 -2.00
N LEU A 37 5.06 5.64 -2.35
CA LEU A 37 4.13 6.76 -2.33
C LEU A 37 3.83 7.23 -0.90
N VAL A 38 3.59 6.30 0.03
CA VAL A 38 3.45 6.55 1.47
C VAL A 38 4.72 7.17 2.05
N MET A 39 5.90 6.66 1.70
CA MET A 39 7.18 7.22 2.15
C MET A 39 7.37 8.67 1.69
N LEU A 40 7.02 8.99 0.44
CA LEU A 40 7.09 10.37 -0.06
C LEU A 40 6.08 11.29 0.63
N ALA A 41 4.89 10.77 0.95
CA ALA A 41 3.81 11.52 1.59
C ALA A 41 4.04 11.78 3.09
N LEU A 42 4.69 10.86 3.80
CA LEU A 42 4.97 10.98 5.24
C LEU A 42 6.14 11.91 5.57
N VAL A 43 6.97 12.27 4.58
CA VAL A 43 8.08 13.20 4.79
C VAL A 43 7.54 14.59 5.17
N PRO A 44 7.99 15.19 6.29
CA PRO A 44 7.51 16.49 6.72
C PRO A 44 7.68 17.57 5.65
N PRO A 45 6.72 18.50 5.48
CA PRO A 45 6.81 19.56 4.49
C PRO A 45 8.08 20.43 4.63
N GLN A 46 8.57 20.63 5.85
CA GLN A 46 9.80 21.40 6.10
C GLN A 46 11.06 20.72 5.56
N LEU A 47 11.03 19.40 5.38
CA LEU A 47 12.13 18.66 4.77
C LEU A 47 12.04 18.81 3.24
N TRP A 48 10.84 18.74 2.68
CA TRP A 48 10.61 19.00 1.25
C TRP A 48 11.01 20.40 0.81
N THR A 49 10.70 21.44 1.59
CA THR A 49 11.12 22.82 1.25
C THR A 49 12.64 23.01 1.28
N ARG A 50 13.37 22.21 2.06
CA ARG A 50 14.85 22.20 2.07
C ARG A 50 15.43 21.44 0.88
N LEU A 51 14.82 20.31 0.51
CA LEU A 51 15.27 19.49 -0.62
C LEU A 51 14.89 20.10 -1.98
N LEU A 52 13.78 20.83 -2.04
CA LEU A 52 13.22 21.44 -3.25
C LEU A 52 13.02 22.96 -3.05
N PRO A 53 14.11 23.73 -2.84
CA PRO A 53 14.01 25.16 -2.50
C PRO A 53 13.37 26.00 -3.62
N ASN A 54 13.44 25.54 -4.87
CA ASN A 54 12.87 26.22 -6.03
C ASN A 54 11.39 25.88 -6.29
N SER A 55 10.79 24.99 -5.47
CA SER A 55 9.40 24.58 -5.62
C SER A 55 8.52 25.34 -4.65
N THR A 56 7.70 26.26 -5.17
CA THR A 56 6.75 27.05 -4.38
C THR A 56 5.65 26.19 -3.74
N SER A 57 5.35 25.02 -4.31
CA SER A 57 4.34 24.09 -3.80
C SER A 57 4.86 23.08 -2.78
N ALA A 58 6.18 23.00 -2.56
CA ALA A 58 6.78 21.97 -1.71
C ALA A 58 6.35 22.05 -0.24
N ALA A 59 5.99 23.24 0.23
CA ALA A 59 5.49 23.44 1.60
C ALA A 59 4.10 22.82 1.85
N VAL A 60 3.34 22.55 0.78
CA VAL A 60 1.95 22.06 0.88
C VAL A 60 1.83 20.64 0.32
N ASN A 61 2.40 20.41 -0.85
CA ASN A 61 2.23 19.17 -1.61
C ASN A 61 3.50 18.29 -1.62
N GLY A 62 4.55 18.69 -0.90
CA GLY A 62 5.83 17.98 -0.90
C GLY A 62 6.46 17.92 -2.31
N PRO A 63 6.87 16.74 -2.80
CA PRO A 63 7.51 16.63 -4.11
C PRO A 63 6.50 16.72 -5.26
N PHE A 64 5.20 16.74 -4.98
CA PHE A 64 4.15 16.62 -5.98
C PHE A 64 3.70 18.01 -6.47
N PRO A 65 3.73 18.28 -7.78
CA PRO A 65 3.08 19.47 -8.34
C PRO A 65 1.59 19.55 -7.99
N PRO A 66 1.00 20.75 -7.84
CA PRO A 66 -0.41 20.92 -7.45
C PRO A 66 -1.41 20.19 -8.36
N VAL A 67 -1.08 20.09 -9.66
CA VAL A 67 -1.92 19.43 -10.67
C VAL A 67 -2.08 17.94 -10.38
N ILE A 68 -1.07 17.29 -9.79
CA ILE A 68 -1.08 15.83 -9.55
C ILE A 68 -1.44 15.46 -8.11
N ALA A 69 -1.36 16.40 -7.15
CA ALA A 69 -1.58 16.12 -5.73
C ALA A 69 -2.92 15.40 -5.43
N PRO A 70 -4.07 15.78 -6.04
CA PRO A 70 -5.33 15.06 -5.82
C PRO A 70 -5.27 13.60 -6.29
N PHE A 71 -4.55 13.32 -7.39
CA PHE A 71 -4.37 11.96 -7.90
C PHE A 71 -3.52 11.11 -6.95
N ILE A 72 -2.51 11.70 -6.31
CA ILE A 72 -1.72 11.02 -5.27
C ILE A 72 -2.62 10.63 -4.09
N THR A 73 -3.50 11.53 -3.64
CA THR A 73 -4.47 11.22 -2.58
C THR A 73 -5.42 10.10 -3.00
N ILE A 74 -5.93 10.12 -4.23
CA ILE A 74 -6.77 9.03 -4.75
C ILE A 74 -5.99 7.71 -4.74
N LEU A 75 -4.73 7.71 -5.18
CA LEU A 75 -3.90 6.51 -5.20
C LEU A 75 -3.68 5.93 -3.79
N LEU A 76 -3.40 6.77 -2.79
CA LEU A 76 -3.27 6.36 -1.38
C LEU A 76 -4.50 5.64 -0.84
N TYR A 77 -5.69 5.95 -1.36
CA TYR A 77 -6.93 5.26 -0.97
C TYR A 77 -7.19 4.03 -1.85
N LEU A 78 -6.93 4.13 -3.14
CA LEU A 78 -7.30 3.14 -4.13
C LEU A 78 -6.36 1.93 -4.10
N LEU A 79 -5.05 2.15 -3.94
CA LEU A 79 -4.04 1.09 -3.97
C LEU A 79 -4.21 0.06 -2.83
N PRO A 80 -4.34 0.43 -1.54
CA PRO A 80 -4.61 -0.56 -0.49
C PRO A 80 -5.92 -1.32 -0.72
N THR A 81 -6.95 -0.67 -1.29
CA THR A 81 -8.20 -1.34 -1.67
C THR A 81 -7.99 -2.35 -2.81
N ILE A 82 -7.23 -2.00 -3.86
CA ILE A 82 -6.91 -2.91 -4.96
C ILE A 82 -6.06 -4.09 -4.45
N ILE A 83 -5.07 -3.82 -3.59
CA ILE A 83 -4.26 -4.86 -2.96
C ILE A 83 -5.16 -5.84 -2.21
N GLY A 84 -6.08 -5.33 -1.38
CA GLY A 84 -7.06 -6.13 -0.66
C GLY A 84 -7.94 -6.98 -1.58
N PHE A 85 -8.43 -6.38 -2.67
CA PHE A 85 -9.24 -7.05 -3.69
C PHE A 85 -8.50 -8.21 -4.38
N LEU A 86 -7.21 -8.08 -4.63
CA LEU A 86 -6.40 -9.11 -5.28
C LEU A 86 -6.01 -10.26 -4.34
N CYS A 87 -6.05 -10.03 -3.02
CA CYS A 87 -5.70 -11.04 -2.01
C CYS A 87 -6.76 -12.15 -1.90
N PHE A 88 -6.32 -13.37 -1.59
CA PHE A 88 -7.22 -14.53 -1.48
C PHE A 88 -7.84 -14.63 -0.09
N SER A 89 -7.03 -14.50 0.95
CA SER A 89 -7.48 -14.50 2.33
C SER A 89 -7.56 -13.09 2.90
N TRP A 90 -8.43 -12.90 3.88
CA TRP A 90 -8.58 -11.61 4.56
C TRP A 90 -7.29 -11.24 5.33
N GLN A 91 -6.55 -12.23 5.86
CA GLN A 91 -5.28 -11.99 6.52
C GLN A 91 -4.24 -11.43 5.56
N GLN A 92 -4.15 -11.97 4.33
CA GLN A 92 -3.26 -11.43 3.30
C GLN A 92 -3.67 -10.03 2.89
N ALA A 93 -4.97 -9.78 2.74
CA ALA A 93 -5.49 -8.45 2.39
C ALA A 93 -5.08 -7.40 3.43
N LEU A 94 -5.29 -7.70 4.72
CA LEU A 94 -4.88 -6.81 5.82
C LEU A 94 -3.36 -6.62 5.86
N LEU A 95 -2.59 -7.71 5.79
CA LEU A 95 -1.14 -7.66 5.86
C LEU A 95 -0.57 -6.81 4.71
N TYR A 96 -0.89 -7.15 3.46
CA TYR A 96 -0.33 -6.43 2.31
C TYR A 96 -0.85 -5.01 2.17
N ALA A 97 -2.11 -4.74 2.54
CA ALA A 97 -2.61 -3.38 2.54
C ALA A 97 -1.95 -2.53 3.62
N THR A 98 -1.67 -3.05 4.82
CA THR A 98 -1.07 -2.25 5.90
C THR A 98 0.46 -2.17 5.86
N LEU A 99 1.13 -3.09 5.16
CA LEU A 99 2.59 -3.16 5.09
C LEU A 99 3.25 -1.85 4.62
N PRO A 100 2.74 -1.14 3.58
CA PRO A 100 3.22 0.20 3.22
C PRO A 100 3.18 1.21 4.37
N ALA A 101 2.08 1.24 5.14
CA ALA A 101 1.92 2.14 6.28
C ALA A 101 2.87 1.76 7.43
N TRP A 102 3.06 0.47 7.71
CA TRP A 102 4.05 0.02 8.70
C TRP A 102 5.48 0.45 8.36
N ILE A 103 5.90 0.25 7.10
CA ILE A 103 7.24 0.65 6.65
C ILE A 103 7.38 2.17 6.68
N GLY A 104 6.40 2.88 6.10
CA GLY A 104 6.39 4.34 6.04
C GLY A 104 6.47 4.97 7.43
N LEU A 105 5.61 4.53 8.35
CA LEU A 105 5.63 4.98 9.73
C LEU A 105 6.93 4.61 10.42
N GLY A 106 7.44 3.38 10.27
CA GLY A 106 8.70 2.96 10.89
C GLY A 106 9.87 3.88 10.51
N VAL A 107 10.03 4.18 9.21
CA VAL A 107 11.08 5.09 8.73
C VAL A 107 10.84 6.51 9.21
N PHE A 108 9.59 6.99 9.15
CA PHE A 108 9.22 8.31 9.62
C PHE A 108 9.48 8.48 11.13
N LEU A 109 9.15 7.48 11.96
CA LEU A 109 9.41 7.48 13.40
C LEU A 109 10.91 7.57 13.68
N VAL A 110 11.73 6.77 13.01
CA VAL A 110 13.19 6.84 13.14
C VAL A 110 13.71 8.22 12.74
N ALA A 111 13.19 8.80 11.66
CA ALA A 111 13.57 10.16 11.25
C ALA A 111 13.11 11.23 12.26
N ALA A 112 11.91 11.07 12.83
CA ALA A 112 11.32 11.99 13.79
C ALA A 112 12.10 11.98 15.11
N THR A 113 12.61 10.83 15.58
CA THR A 113 13.42 10.78 16.80
C THR A 113 14.73 11.56 16.67
N PHE A 114 15.32 11.67 15.48
CA PHE A 114 16.50 12.53 15.26
C PHE A 114 16.20 14.02 15.37
N LYS A 115 14.96 14.45 15.07
CA LYS A 115 14.57 15.87 15.04
C LYS A 115 13.86 16.33 16.32
N VAL A 116 12.98 15.49 16.87
CA VAL A 116 12.07 15.80 17.98
C VAL A 116 12.43 15.02 19.25
N GLY A 117 13.24 13.96 19.13
CA GLY A 117 13.63 13.10 20.24
C GLY A 117 12.70 11.89 20.45
N PRO A 118 13.05 10.97 21.37
CA PRO A 118 12.34 9.72 21.58
C PRO A 118 10.91 9.88 22.13
N PHE A 119 10.61 11.02 22.78
CA PHE A 119 9.27 11.31 23.31
C PHE A 119 8.21 11.56 22.24
N TYR A 120 8.60 11.66 20.96
CA TYR A 120 7.68 11.71 19.82
C TYR A 120 6.64 10.57 19.85
N LEU A 121 7.07 9.37 20.29
CA LEU A 121 6.23 8.18 20.37
C LEU A 121 5.21 8.20 21.52
N LEU A 122 5.40 9.08 22.49
CA LEU A 122 4.53 9.16 23.68
C LEU A 122 3.57 10.35 23.61
N SER A 123 3.72 11.22 22.61
CA SER A 123 2.81 12.33 22.38
C SER A 123 1.45 11.80 21.91
N PRO A 124 0.35 12.08 22.63
CA PRO A 124 -0.98 11.57 22.28
C PRO A 124 -1.38 11.87 20.82
N ASP A 125 -1.11 13.10 20.35
CA ASP A 125 -1.48 13.53 19.00
C ASP A 125 -0.78 12.70 17.92
N HIS A 126 0.49 12.35 18.13
CA HIS A 126 1.27 11.56 17.17
C HIS A 126 0.87 10.09 17.21
N VAL A 127 0.60 9.54 18.39
CA VAL A 127 0.13 8.15 18.54
C VAL A 127 -1.20 7.97 17.82
N THR A 128 -2.17 8.86 18.05
CA THR A 128 -3.48 8.79 17.40
C THR A 128 -3.36 8.90 15.88
N ALA A 129 -2.60 9.87 15.37
CA ALA A 129 -2.42 10.04 13.93
C ALA A 129 -1.76 8.81 13.26
N ASN A 130 -0.72 8.25 13.87
CA ASN A 130 -0.04 7.06 13.34
C ASN A 130 -0.96 5.82 13.35
N LEU A 131 -1.72 5.63 14.43
CA LEU A 131 -2.67 4.53 14.55
C LEU A 131 -3.80 4.65 13.53
N SER A 132 -4.39 5.85 13.39
CA SER A 132 -5.45 6.10 12.42
C SER A 132 -5.02 5.83 10.97
N LEU A 133 -3.74 6.06 10.63
CA LEU A 133 -3.22 5.71 9.31
C LEU A 133 -3.19 4.18 9.09
N LEU A 134 -2.75 3.42 10.09
CA LEU A 134 -2.78 1.96 10.04
C LEU A 134 -4.21 1.41 9.95
N GLU A 135 -5.13 1.98 10.73
CA GLU A 135 -6.55 1.63 10.70
C GLU A 135 -7.19 1.92 9.35
N LEU A 136 -6.88 3.07 8.74
CA LEU A 136 -7.36 3.42 7.41
C LEU A 136 -6.90 2.39 6.37
N PHE A 137 -5.61 2.04 6.36
CA PHE A 137 -5.07 1.07 5.40
C PHE A 137 -5.65 -0.33 5.64
N ALA A 138 -5.85 -0.72 6.90
CA ALA A 138 -6.51 -1.97 7.26
C ALA A 138 -7.97 -2.00 6.76
N ALA A 139 -8.73 -0.92 7.00
CA ALA A 139 -10.11 -0.79 6.56
C ALA A 139 -10.21 -0.86 5.03
N LEU A 140 -9.35 -0.14 4.30
CA LEU A 140 -9.32 -0.15 2.84
C LEU A 140 -8.97 -1.53 2.28
N GLY A 141 -7.99 -2.22 2.87
CA GLY A 141 -7.65 -3.60 2.51
C GLY A 141 -8.78 -4.59 2.76
N ALA A 142 -9.44 -4.49 3.91
CA ALA A 142 -10.60 -5.33 4.25
C ALA A 142 -11.79 -5.06 3.30
N LEU A 143 -12.09 -3.80 2.99
CA LEU A 143 -13.13 -3.41 2.05
C LEU A 143 -12.86 -3.95 0.65
N GLY A 144 -11.62 -3.86 0.17
CA GLY A 144 -11.20 -4.45 -1.10
C GLY A 144 -11.46 -5.95 -1.16
N TRP A 145 -11.04 -6.67 -0.11
CA TRP A 145 -11.27 -8.11 0.00
C TRP A 145 -12.76 -8.48 0.06
N LEU A 146 -13.56 -7.74 0.82
CA LEU A 146 -15.03 -7.93 0.89
C LEU A 146 -15.69 -7.70 -0.47
N GLY A 147 -15.29 -6.64 -1.19
CA GLY A 147 -15.80 -6.33 -2.52
C GLY A 147 -15.64 -7.48 -3.51
N ARG A 148 -14.54 -8.24 -3.42
CA ARG A 148 -14.31 -9.44 -4.23
C ARG A 148 -15.38 -10.52 -4.00
N HIS A 149 -15.76 -10.77 -2.74
CA HIS A 149 -16.77 -11.78 -2.41
C HIS A 149 -18.16 -11.36 -2.88
N LEU A 150 -18.48 -10.07 -2.80
CA LEU A 150 -19.74 -9.53 -3.32
C LEU A 150 -19.86 -9.71 -4.84
N ILE A 151 -18.76 -9.55 -5.59
CA ILE A 151 -18.75 -9.75 -7.05
C ILE A 151 -18.88 -11.23 -7.41
N LYS A 152 -18.25 -12.14 -6.65
CA LYS A 152 -18.33 -13.59 -6.90
C LYS A 152 -19.68 -14.22 -6.58
N LEU A 153 -20.50 -13.55 -5.77
CA LEU A 153 -21.85 -14.01 -5.39
C LEU A 153 -22.93 -13.63 -6.43
N LYS A 154 -22.56 -12.84 -7.44
CA LYS A 154 -23.38 -12.55 -8.64
C LYS A 154 -22.93 -13.42 -9.81
#